data_AF-A0A7C2F538-F1
#
_entry.id   AF-A0A7C2F538-F1
#
_cell.length_a   1.000
_cell.length_b   1.000
_cell.length_c   1.000
_cell.angle_alpha   90.00
_cell.angle_beta   90.00
_cell.angle_gamma   90.00
#
_symmetry.space_group_name_H-M   'P 1'
#
loop_
_entity.id
_entity.type
_entity.pdbx_description
1 polymer ?
#
loop_
_entity_poly.entity_id
_entity_poly.type
_entity_poly.pdbx_seq_one_letter_code
_entity_poly.pdbx_strand_id
1 'polypeptide(L)'
;MKRSIACATLLLAVASTVVLPVEAQSRRRGGTHAVIWQNPGPISSRNLYYGPGSAKLAPAPPFVFLKEDKDGESPKFKVTDANRVEWSVKLGPEAQAETVAVRLLWAVGYFAEEAYYFDRVRVKGLPMLSRGREYVDGQGNVRGARFEPRRRNVERADTWEWNK
;
A
#
# COMPACT_ATOMS: atom_id res chain seq x y z
N MET A 1 -17.64 60.61 58.45
CA MET A 1 -16.40 60.07 57.88
C MET A 1 -16.33 58.56 58.10
N LYS A 2 -16.74 57.75 57.11
CA LYS A 2 -16.38 56.33 56.98
C LYS A 2 -16.35 56.03 55.48
N ARG A 3 -15.15 55.81 54.93
CA ARG A 3 -14.93 55.46 53.52
C ARG A 3 -14.93 53.93 53.41
N SER A 4 -15.87 53.35 52.67
CA SER A 4 -15.83 51.92 52.32
C SER A 4 -15.16 51.78 50.96
N ILE A 5 -13.98 51.16 50.95
CA ILE A 5 -13.20 50.86 49.75
C ILE A 5 -13.63 49.47 49.28
N ALA A 6 -14.30 49.40 48.13
CA ALA A 6 -14.59 48.14 47.46
C ALA A 6 -13.33 47.66 46.74
N CYS A 7 -12.79 46.51 47.18
CA CYS A 7 -11.64 45.86 46.59
C CYS A 7 -12.13 44.98 45.43
N ALA A 8 -12.02 45.46 44.19
CA ALA A 8 -12.31 44.68 43.00
C ALA A 8 -11.10 43.79 42.68
N THR A 9 -11.20 42.50 42.99
CA THR A 9 -10.21 41.49 42.61
C THR A 9 -10.29 41.23 41.11
N LEU A 10 -9.26 41.69 40.38
CA LEU A 10 -9.03 41.44 38.96
C LEU A 10 -8.46 40.02 38.79
N LEU A 11 -9.24 39.08 38.25
CA LEU A 11 -8.77 37.75 37.86
C LEU A 11 -8.03 37.84 36.53
N LEU A 12 -6.69 37.78 36.57
CA LEU A 12 -5.84 37.64 35.39
C LEU A 12 -5.86 36.18 34.90
N ALA A 13 -6.50 35.92 33.76
CA ALA A 13 -6.42 34.61 33.09
C ALA A 13 -5.13 34.55 32.26
N VAL A 14 -4.13 33.80 32.74
CA VAL A 14 -2.89 33.52 32.00
C VAL A 14 -3.13 32.33 31.08
N ALA A 15 -3.33 32.58 29.79
CA ALA A 15 -3.37 31.54 28.77
C ALA A 15 -1.94 31.12 28.40
N SER A 16 -1.42 30.08 29.04
CA SER A 16 -0.15 29.47 28.64
C SER A 16 -0.36 28.62 27.40
N THR A 17 -0.05 29.15 26.21
CA THR A 17 0.15 28.33 25.01
C THR A 17 1.42 27.51 25.19
N VAL A 18 1.27 26.26 25.63
CA VAL A 18 2.35 25.28 25.58
C VAL A 18 2.53 24.89 24.11
N VAL A 19 3.50 25.52 23.44
CA VAL A 19 3.97 25.05 22.15
C VAL A 19 4.82 23.82 22.42
N LEU A 20 4.24 22.63 22.26
CA LEU A 20 5.02 21.39 22.24
C LEU A 20 5.88 21.41 20.98
N PRO A 21 7.21 21.25 21.08
CA PRO A 21 8.00 20.98 19.90
C PRO A 21 7.53 19.62 19.37
N VAL A 22 6.93 19.60 18.18
CA VAL A 22 6.90 18.39 17.37
C VAL A 22 8.33 18.16 16.93
N GLU A 23 9.11 17.51 17.80
CA GLU A 23 10.32 16.85 17.35
C GLU A 23 9.86 15.73 16.43
N ALA A 24 10.00 15.96 15.13
CA ALA A 24 10.02 14.90 14.14
C ALA A 24 11.26 14.05 14.46
N GLN A 25 11.10 13.16 15.44
CA GLN A 25 12.11 12.21 15.84
C GLN A 25 12.22 11.23 14.68
N SER A 26 13.11 11.52 13.73
CA SER A 26 13.47 10.54 12.72
C SER A 26 14.00 9.34 13.53
N ARG A 27 13.24 8.25 13.51
CA ARG A 27 13.70 6.99 14.07
C ARG A 27 14.97 6.65 13.29
N ARG A 28 16.14 6.95 13.88
CA ARG A 28 17.39 6.32 13.49
C ARG A 28 17.15 4.83 13.64
N ARG A 29 16.85 4.17 12.52
CA ARG A 29 16.71 2.71 12.45
C ARG A 29 18.04 2.15 12.96
N GLY A 30 18.02 1.56 14.15
CA GLY A 30 19.19 0.90 14.72
C GLY A 30 19.78 -0.06 13.70
N GLY A 31 21.11 -0.06 13.60
CA GLY A 31 21.91 -0.75 12.59
C GLY A 31 21.63 -2.25 12.51
N THR A 32 20.59 -2.62 11.80
CA THR A 32 20.40 -3.95 11.24
C THR A 32 20.99 -3.89 9.84
N HIS A 33 21.97 -4.74 9.55
CA HIS A 33 22.46 -4.88 8.17
C HIS A 33 21.28 -5.25 7.28
N ALA A 34 20.98 -4.42 6.28
CA ALA A 34 19.89 -4.70 5.35
C ALA A 34 20.20 -6.00 4.60
N VAL A 35 19.38 -7.02 4.81
CA VAL A 35 19.48 -8.31 4.12
C VAL A 35 18.61 -8.24 2.87
N ILE A 36 19.24 -8.31 1.69
CA ILE A 36 18.53 -8.28 0.40
C ILE A 36 18.30 -9.67 -0.20
N TRP A 37 19.00 -10.68 0.32
CA TRP A 37 18.98 -12.04 -0.18
C TRP A 37 19.19 -13.04 0.96
N GLN A 38 18.52 -14.20 0.88
CA GLN A 38 18.70 -15.32 1.78
C GLN A 38 18.74 -16.63 1.00
N ASN A 39 19.50 -17.63 1.50
CA ASN A 39 19.55 -18.94 0.86
C ASN A 39 18.12 -19.54 0.79
N PRO A 40 17.56 -19.78 -0.41
CA PRO A 40 16.20 -20.27 -0.55
C PRO A 40 16.07 -21.78 -0.22
N GLY A 41 17.17 -22.48 0.05
CA GLY A 41 17.17 -23.94 0.11
C GLY A 41 17.00 -24.55 -1.29
N PRO A 42 16.49 -25.79 -1.40
CA PRO A 42 16.27 -26.44 -2.68
C PRO A 42 15.24 -25.68 -3.54
N ILE A 43 15.69 -25.04 -4.63
CA ILE A 43 14.82 -24.23 -5.50
C ILE A 43 13.73 -25.11 -6.14
N SER A 44 14.03 -26.37 -6.42
CA SER A 44 13.07 -27.34 -7.00
C SER A 44 11.87 -27.63 -6.09
N SER A 45 11.93 -27.33 -4.79
CA SER A 45 10.79 -27.50 -3.88
C SER A 45 9.91 -26.25 -3.77
N ARG A 46 10.19 -25.17 -4.51
CA ARG A 46 9.43 -23.91 -4.46
C ARG A 46 8.15 -24.01 -5.28
N ASN A 47 7.05 -23.50 -4.72
CA ASN A 47 5.79 -23.34 -5.44
C ASN A 47 5.74 -21.98 -6.15
N LEU A 48 5.99 -21.97 -7.45
CA LEU A 48 5.97 -20.75 -8.25
C LEU A 48 4.57 -20.21 -8.55
N TYR A 49 3.49 -20.93 -8.21
CA TYR A 49 2.14 -20.49 -8.56
C TYR A 49 1.72 -19.23 -7.79
N TYR A 50 2.11 -19.11 -6.52
CA TYR A 50 1.83 -17.92 -5.69
C TYR A 50 3.09 -17.13 -5.32
N GLY A 51 4.28 -17.67 -5.57
CA GLY A 51 5.55 -17.04 -5.20
C GLY A 51 5.61 -16.75 -3.70
N PRO A 52 5.88 -15.49 -3.28
CA PRO A 52 5.91 -15.11 -1.87
C PRO A 52 4.52 -15.14 -1.18
N GLY A 53 3.43 -15.24 -1.95
CA GLY A 53 2.06 -15.34 -1.42
C GLY A 53 1.61 -16.78 -1.13
N SER A 54 0.30 -16.98 -1.02
CA SER A 54 -0.32 -18.31 -0.92
C SER A 54 -1.79 -18.27 -1.35
N ALA A 55 -2.40 -19.45 -1.59
CA ALA A 55 -3.83 -19.53 -1.85
C ALA A 55 -4.68 -18.88 -0.75
N LYS A 56 -4.29 -19.04 0.52
CA LYS A 56 -4.99 -18.47 1.68
C LYS A 56 -4.92 -16.94 1.72
N LEU A 57 -3.86 -16.35 1.16
CA LEU A 57 -3.63 -14.91 1.15
C LEU A 57 -4.15 -14.23 -0.12
N ALA A 58 -4.70 -15.00 -1.07
CA ALA A 58 -5.17 -14.50 -2.35
C ALA A 58 -6.39 -13.56 -2.22
N PRO A 59 -6.58 -12.61 -3.17
CA PRO A 59 -7.73 -11.72 -3.19
C PRO A 59 -9.06 -12.50 -3.28
N ALA A 60 -10.04 -12.12 -2.46
CA ALA A 60 -11.35 -12.78 -2.42
C ALA A 60 -12.49 -11.86 -2.87
N PRO A 61 -13.28 -12.20 -3.92
CA PRO A 61 -14.41 -11.37 -4.34
C PRO A 61 -15.52 -11.32 -3.27
N PRO A 62 -16.37 -10.28 -3.26
CA PRO A 62 -16.43 -9.19 -4.24
C PRO A 62 -15.31 -8.15 -4.07
N PHE A 63 -14.86 -7.58 -5.19
CA PHE A 63 -13.96 -6.44 -5.21
C PHE A 63 -14.74 -5.15 -5.37
N VAL A 64 -14.46 -4.16 -4.52
CA VAL A 64 -15.12 -2.85 -4.53
C VAL A 64 -14.08 -1.77 -4.81
N PHE A 65 -14.33 -0.95 -5.83
CA PHE A 65 -13.47 0.17 -6.19
C PHE A 65 -13.35 1.18 -5.05
N LEU A 66 -12.13 1.65 -4.79
CA LEU A 66 -11.86 2.70 -3.80
C LEU A 66 -11.48 4.01 -4.49
N LYS A 67 -10.42 3.99 -5.31
CA LYS A 67 -9.95 5.16 -6.04
C LYS A 67 -9.06 4.79 -7.21
N GLU A 68 -9.01 5.64 -8.21
CA GLU A 68 -7.97 5.58 -9.25
C GLU A 68 -6.65 6.07 -8.66
N ASP A 69 -5.55 5.43 -9.08
CA ASP A 69 -4.20 5.78 -8.64
C ASP A 69 -3.40 6.20 -9.88
N LYS A 70 -3.05 7.49 -9.92
CA LYS A 70 -2.48 8.16 -11.09
C LYS A 70 -0.95 8.22 -11.06
N ASP A 71 -0.32 7.65 -10.04
CA ASP A 71 1.13 7.70 -9.87
C ASP A 71 1.82 6.66 -10.76
N GLY A 72 3.00 6.99 -11.28
CA GLY A 72 3.78 6.10 -12.14
C GLY A 72 3.15 5.85 -13.53
N GLU A 73 3.80 5.00 -14.31
CA GLU A 73 3.53 4.86 -15.74
C GLU A 73 2.24 4.08 -16.03
N SER A 74 2.13 2.86 -15.51
CA SER A 74 1.05 1.96 -15.90
C SER A 74 -0.27 2.30 -15.18
N PRO A 75 -1.43 2.11 -15.84
CA PRO A 75 -2.73 2.35 -15.24
C PRO A 75 -2.95 1.45 -14.01
N LYS A 76 -3.45 2.03 -12.92
CA LYS A 76 -3.76 1.29 -11.69
C LYS A 76 -4.85 1.96 -10.87
N PHE A 77 -5.46 1.18 -9.98
CA PHE A 77 -6.47 1.66 -9.04
C PHE A 77 -6.42 0.84 -7.75
N LYS A 78 -7.14 1.30 -6.72
CA LYS A 78 -7.29 0.59 -5.45
C LYS A 78 -8.66 -0.07 -5.36
N VAL A 79 -8.70 -1.27 -4.81
CA VAL A 79 -9.94 -1.96 -4.42
C VAL A 79 -9.84 -2.46 -2.99
N THR A 80 -10.99 -2.76 -2.39
CA THR A 80 -11.06 -3.67 -1.24
C THR A 80 -11.74 -4.98 -1.65
N ASP A 81 -11.40 -6.05 -0.95
CA ASP A 81 -11.96 -7.38 -1.16
C ASP A 81 -12.93 -7.78 -0.03
N ALA A 82 -13.48 -9.00 -0.09
CA ALA A 82 -14.42 -9.51 0.93
C ALA A 82 -13.82 -9.57 2.35
N ASN A 83 -12.49 -9.71 2.44
CA ASN A 83 -11.76 -9.79 3.69
C ASN A 83 -11.32 -8.40 4.21
N ARG A 84 -11.78 -7.32 3.56
CA ARG A 84 -11.39 -5.93 3.83
C ARG A 84 -9.89 -5.68 3.68
N VAL A 85 -9.23 -6.43 2.81
CA VAL A 85 -7.86 -6.15 2.38
C VAL A 85 -7.91 -5.11 1.27
N GLU A 86 -7.09 -4.06 1.36
CA GLU A 86 -6.89 -3.15 0.25
C GLU A 86 -5.86 -3.72 -0.72
N TRP A 87 -6.15 -3.63 -2.01
CA TRP A 87 -5.30 -4.11 -3.09
C TRP A 87 -5.00 -2.98 -4.06
N SER A 88 -3.74 -2.88 -4.49
CA SER A 88 -3.36 -2.12 -5.68
C SER A 88 -3.54 -3.02 -6.89
N VAL A 89 -4.39 -2.62 -7.81
CA VAL A 89 -4.68 -3.33 -9.05
C VAL A 89 -3.96 -2.63 -10.18
N LYS A 90 -2.92 -3.25 -10.73
CA LYS A 90 -2.14 -2.76 -11.88
C LYS A 90 -2.64 -3.42 -13.16
N LEU A 91 -2.78 -2.62 -14.21
CA LEU A 91 -3.22 -3.04 -15.54
C LEU A 91 -2.10 -2.89 -16.56
N GLY A 92 -2.34 -3.41 -17.76
CA GLY A 92 -1.43 -3.27 -18.88
C GLY A 92 -0.52 -4.46 -19.11
N PRO A 93 0.36 -4.38 -20.13
CA PRO A 93 1.21 -5.50 -20.56
C PRO A 93 2.15 -5.98 -19.44
N GLU A 94 2.51 -5.11 -18.51
CA GLU A 94 3.40 -5.44 -17.39
C GLU A 94 2.73 -6.28 -16.31
N ALA A 95 1.39 -6.26 -16.17
CA ALA A 95 0.70 -6.90 -15.04
C ALA A 95 1.02 -8.40 -14.95
N GLN A 96 1.02 -9.09 -16.09
CA GLN A 96 1.37 -10.52 -16.16
C GLN A 96 2.87 -10.74 -15.93
N ALA A 97 3.72 -9.98 -16.65
CA ALA A 97 5.16 -10.15 -16.60
C ALA A 97 5.74 -9.89 -15.21
N GLU A 98 5.32 -8.82 -14.53
CA GLU A 98 5.73 -8.50 -13.15
C GLU A 98 5.34 -9.59 -12.17
N THR A 99 4.12 -10.15 -12.31
CA THR A 99 3.66 -11.24 -11.44
C THR A 99 4.59 -12.45 -11.54
N VAL A 100 5.04 -12.79 -12.75
CA VAL A 100 5.99 -13.89 -12.98
C VAL A 100 7.39 -13.53 -12.47
N ALA A 101 7.88 -12.33 -12.76
CA ALA A 101 9.21 -11.88 -12.33
C ALA A 101 9.39 -11.94 -10.81
N VAL A 102 8.39 -11.47 -10.05
CA VAL A 102 8.35 -11.55 -8.60
C VAL A 102 8.47 -12.99 -8.08
N ARG A 103 7.77 -13.95 -8.71
CA ARG A 103 7.82 -15.37 -8.33
C ARG A 103 9.21 -15.96 -8.54
N LEU A 104 9.87 -15.59 -9.63
CA LEU A 104 11.22 -16.06 -9.95
C LEU A 104 12.26 -15.48 -8.98
N LEU A 105 12.22 -14.18 -8.70
CA LEU A 105 13.12 -13.53 -7.74
C LEU A 105 12.98 -14.13 -6.34
N TRP A 106 11.74 -14.34 -5.89
CA TRP A 106 11.47 -15.02 -4.62
C TRP A 106 12.04 -16.43 -4.59
N ALA A 107 11.89 -17.20 -5.66
CA ALA A 107 12.34 -18.58 -5.71
C ALA A 107 13.87 -18.71 -5.55
N VAL A 108 14.63 -17.73 -6.05
CA VAL A 108 16.09 -17.69 -5.96
C VAL A 108 16.62 -16.98 -4.71
N GLY A 109 15.74 -16.56 -3.78
CA GLY A 109 16.12 -16.10 -2.45
C GLY A 109 16.04 -14.59 -2.21
N TYR A 110 15.57 -13.80 -3.17
CA TYR A 110 15.29 -12.37 -2.93
C TYR A 110 13.98 -12.18 -2.19
N PHE A 111 13.89 -11.12 -1.39
CA PHE A 111 12.61 -10.64 -0.91
C PHE A 111 11.85 -9.99 -2.07
N ALA A 112 10.63 -10.48 -2.34
CA ALA A 112 9.79 -9.98 -3.42
C ALA A 112 8.35 -9.79 -2.93
N GLU A 113 7.60 -8.92 -3.59
CA GLU A 113 6.26 -8.54 -3.16
C GLU A 113 5.22 -9.64 -3.40
N GLU A 114 4.16 -9.69 -2.61
CA GLU A 114 3.02 -10.54 -2.93
C GLU A 114 2.29 -10.02 -4.17
N ALA A 115 2.10 -10.86 -5.19
CA ALA A 115 1.36 -10.50 -6.40
C ALA A 115 0.49 -11.64 -6.92
N TYR A 116 -0.77 -11.34 -7.22
CA TYR A 116 -1.74 -12.27 -7.80
C TYR A 116 -2.22 -11.74 -9.14
N TYR A 117 -2.42 -12.62 -10.12
CA TYR A 117 -2.89 -12.24 -11.45
C TYR A 117 -4.28 -12.83 -11.72
N PHE A 118 -5.16 -12.01 -12.27
CA PHE A 118 -6.45 -12.43 -12.82
C PHE A 118 -6.51 -12.09 -14.30
N ASP A 119 -6.79 -13.08 -15.15
CA ASP A 119 -7.08 -12.82 -16.56
C ASP A 119 -8.35 -11.98 -16.72
N ARG A 120 -9.35 -12.24 -15.89
CA ARG A 120 -10.57 -11.43 -15.81
C ARG A 120 -11.10 -11.35 -14.38
N VAL A 121 -11.52 -10.16 -13.95
CA VAL A 121 -12.10 -9.94 -12.63
C VAL A 121 -13.19 -8.87 -12.66
N ARG A 122 -14.27 -9.05 -11.90
CA ARG A 122 -15.35 -8.07 -11.74
C ARG A 122 -15.01 -7.09 -10.62
N VAL A 123 -15.06 -5.79 -10.89
CA VAL A 123 -14.91 -4.74 -9.86
C VAL A 123 -16.21 -3.95 -9.75
N LYS A 124 -16.81 -3.94 -8.57
CA LYS A 124 -18.03 -3.19 -8.27
C LYS A 124 -17.71 -1.71 -8.13
N GLY A 125 -18.56 -0.86 -8.72
CA GLY A 125 -18.43 0.60 -8.63
C GLY A 125 -17.22 1.17 -9.37
N LEU A 126 -16.64 0.42 -10.32
CA LEU A 126 -15.52 0.90 -11.14
C LEU A 126 -16.02 2.02 -12.07
N PRO A 127 -15.53 3.27 -11.92
CA PRO A 127 -15.88 4.34 -12.83
C PRO A 127 -15.12 4.18 -14.16
N MET A 128 -15.43 5.05 -15.12
CA MET A 128 -14.58 5.18 -16.31
C MET A 128 -13.20 5.70 -15.89
N LEU A 129 -12.18 4.85 -15.99
CA LEU A 129 -10.80 5.20 -15.63
C LEU A 129 -10.25 6.30 -16.54
N SER A 130 -9.38 7.16 -16.02
CA SER A 130 -8.68 8.14 -16.85
C SER A 130 -7.60 7.51 -17.74
N ARG A 131 -6.98 6.42 -17.29
CA ARG A 131 -6.01 5.60 -18.05
C ARG A 131 -6.39 4.12 -18.05
N GLY A 132 -6.03 3.38 -19.11
CA GLY A 132 -6.25 1.93 -19.17
C GLY A 132 -7.71 1.52 -19.40
N ARG A 133 -8.52 2.36 -20.06
CA ARG A 133 -9.92 2.07 -20.38
C ARG A 133 -10.06 0.83 -21.25
N GLU A 134 -9.09 0.57 -22.11
CA GLU A 134 -9.00 -0.58 -23.00
C GLU A 134 -8.95 -1.94 -22.26
N TYR A 135 -8.61 -1.94 -20.97
CA TYR A 135 -8.60 -3.13 -20.12
C TYR A 135 -9.92 -3.35 -19.37
N VAL A 136 -10.89 -2.44 -19.47
CA VAL A 136 -12.16 -2.49 -18.77
C VAL A 136 -13.30 -2.58 -19.77
N ASP A 137 -14.17 -3.57 -19.61
CA ASP A 137 -15.38 -3.65 -20.42
C ASP A 137 -16.52 -2.77 -19.87
N GLY A 138 -17.55 -2.55 -20.67
CA GLY A 138 -18.71 -1.72 -20.30
C GLY A 138 -19.53 -2.25 -19.13
N GLN A 139 -19.25 -3.46 -18.64
CA GLN A 139 -19.92 -4.05 -17.49
C GLN A 139 -19.11 -3.83 -16.21
N GLY A 140 -17.84 -3.41 -16.28
CA GLY A 140 -16.92 -3.29 -15.15
C GLY A 140 -16.19 -4.60 -14.84
N ASN A 141 -15.97 -5.45 -15.85
CA ASN A 141 -14.94 -6.48 -15.78
C ASN A 141 -13.62 -5.90 -16.28
N VAL A 142 -12.56 -6.27 -15.57
CA VAL A 142 -11.19 -5.85 -15.81
C VAL A 142 -10.42 -7.05 -16.32
N ARG A 143 -9.62 -6.86 -17.37
CA ARG A 143 -8.79 -7.90 -17.99
C ARG A 143 -7.33 -7.74 -17.61
N GLY A 144 -6.63 -8.84 -17.41
CA GLY A 144 -5.19 -8.90 -17.19
C GLY A 144 -4.71 -8.05 -16.02
N ALA A 145 -5.25 -8.29 -14.83
CA ALA A 145 -5.07 -7.46 -13.66
C ALA A 145 -4.12 -8.10 -12.63
N ARG A 146 -3.09 -7.36 -12.19
CA ARG A 146 -2.20 -7.74 -11.09
C ARG A 146 -2.68 -7.10 -9.79
N PHE A 147 -2.85 -7.89 -8.75
CA PHE A 147 -3.26 -7.49 -7.41
C PHE A 147 -2.07 -7.58 -6.45
N GLU A 148 -1.76 -6.46 -5.82
CA GLU A 148 -0.73 -6.34 -4.79
C GLU A 148 -1.37 -5.89 -3.48
N PRO A 149 -1.20 -6.61 -2.36
CA PRO A 149 -1.88 -6.28 -1.13
C PRO A 149 -1.23 -5.09 -0.43
N ARG A 150 -2.06 -4.24 0.17
CA ARG A 150 -1.62 -3.29 1.20
C ARG A 150 -1.73 -3.95 2.57
N ARG A 151 -0.68 -4.67 2.95
CA ARG A 151 -0.58 -5.32 4.27
C ARG A 151 -0.29 -4.27 5.36
N ARG A 152 -1.06 -4.29 6.44
CA ARG A 152 -0.94 -3.30 7.54
C ARG A 152 0.38 -3.37 8.31
N ASN A 153 1.03 -4.52 8.28
CA ASN A 153 2.29 -4.78 8.98
C ASN A 153 3.53 -4.60 8.07
N VAL A 154 3.37 -4.02 6.88
CA VAL A 154 4.47 -3.75 5.95
C VAL A 154 4.53 -2.26 5.69
N GLU A 155 5.58 -1.61 6.20
CA GLU A 155 5.91 -0.24 5.86
C GLU A 155 6.63 -0.20 4.51
N ARG A 156 6.24 0.72 3.63
CA ARG A 156 6.98 0.98 2.40
C ARG A 156 8.18 1.85 2.74
N ALA A 157 9.34 1.43 2.27
CA ALA A 157 10.53 2.27 2.29
C ALA A 157 10.37 3.43 1.29
N ASP A 158 11.23 4.44 1.44
CA ASP A 158 11.34 5.52 0.46
C ASP A 158 11.73 4.97 -0.91
N THR A 159 11.41 5.74 -1.96
CA THR A 159 11.82 5.41 -3.32
C THR A 159 13.33 5.25 -3.39
N TRP A 160 13.79 4.11 -3.90
CA TRP A 160 15.22 3.90 -4.15
C TRP A 160 15.64 4.75 -5.34
N GLU A 161 16.61 5.64 -5.12
CA GLU A 161 17.26 6.40 -6.17
C GLU A 161 18.68 5.89 -6.35
N TRP A 162 19.05 5.55 -7.58
CA TRP A 162 20.39 5.06 -7.91
C TRP A 162 21.47 6.13 -7.71
N ASN A 163 21.07 7.39 -7.84
CA ASN A 163 21.92 8.56 -7.61
C ASN A 163 21.27 9.41 -6.52
N LYS A 164 22.09 9.99 -5.64
CA LYS A 164 21.65 11.00 -4.66
C LYS A 164 21.65 12.39 -5.28
#